data_AF-A0A0K8S663-F1
#
_entry.id   AF-A0A0K8S663-F1
#
_cell.length_a   1.000
_cell.length_b   1.000
_cell.length_c   1.000
_cell.angle_alpha   90.00
_cell.angle_beta   90.00
_cell.angle_gamma   90.00
#
_symmetry.space_group_name_H-M   'P 1'
#
loop_
_entity.id
_entity.type
_entity.pdbx_description
1 polymer ?
#
loop_
_entity_poly.entity_id
_entity_poly.type
_entity_poly.pdbx_seq_one_letter_code
_entity_poly.pdbx_strand_id
1 'polypeptide(L)'
;MGKLKLPDATRYHGTFLNNLCSGLGVMSFSDGAKYEGELMQGWFHGHGVFWRADGTKYEGEFRGGRIWGLGMVTFADGTHGFPRHEGYFQDCRLLKRKPCLEVVQRAQKVALMARVQEQYDASNGE
;
A
#
# COMPACT_ATOMS: atom_id res chain seq x y z
N MET A 1 -3.25 2.04 18.50
CA MET A 1 -3.48 1.24 17.28
C MET A 1 -4.64 0.29 17.53
N GLY A 2 -5.30 -0.17 16.47
CA GLY A 2 -6.40 -1.15 16.58
C GLY A 2 -6.32 -2.21 15.49
N LYS A 3 -7.11 -3.26 15.68
CA LYS A 3 -7.29 -4.34 14.70
C LYS A 3 -8.74 -4.35 14.25
N LEU A 4 -8.97 -4.50 12.95
CA LEU A 4 -10.29 -4.70 12.36
C LEU A 4 -10.26 -5.99 11.55
N LYS A 5 -11.25 -6.85 11.76
CA LYS A 5 -11.49 -8.04 10.94
C LYS A 5 -12.84 -7.88 10.26
N LEU A 6 -12.84 -7.91 8.94
CA LEU A 6 -14.03 -7.80 8.12
C LEU A 6 -14.65 -9.19 7.85
N PRO A 7 -15.95 -9.25 7.49
CA PRO A 7 -16.63 -10.52 7.21
C PRO A 7 -16.02 -11.32 6.05
N ASP A 8 -15.41 -10.64 5.08
CA ASP A 8 -14.69 -11.24 3.94
C ASP A 8 -13.32 -11.81 4.32
N ALA A 9 -13.00 -11.87 5.62
CA ALA A 9 -11.71 -12.23 6.20
C ALA A 9 -10.56 -11.24 5.94
N THR A 10 -10.83 -10.07 5.35
CA THR A 10 -9.85 -8.97 5.29
C THR A 10 -9.51 -8.50 6.69
N ARG A 11 -8.21 -8.30 6.96
CA ARG A 11 -7.69 -7.86 8.24
C ARG A 11 -6.96 -6.54 8.07
N TYR A 12 -7.20 -5.63 9.01
CA TYR A 12 -6.49 -4.37 9.10
C TYR A 12 -5.86 -4.23 10.49
N HIS A 13 -4.63 -3.73 10.52
CA HIS A 13 -3.94 -3.28 11.73
C HIS A 13 -3.42 -1.88 11.47
N GLY A 14 -3.81 -0.91 12.29
CA GLY A 14 -3.33 0.46 12.15
C GLY A 14 -4.10 1.46 12.97
N THR A 15 -3.94 2.74 12.62
CA THR A 15 -4.63 3.84 13.29
C THR A 15 -6.07 3.97 12.79
N PHE A 16 -6.93 4.49 13.68
CA PHE A 16 -8.32 4.82 13.38
C PHE A 16 -8.57 6.28 13.73
N LEU A 17 -9.38 6.95 12.92
CA LEU A 17 -9.91 8.28 13.19
C LEU A 17 -11.41 8.25 12.90
N ASN A 18 -12.24 8.65 13.86
CA ASN A 18 -13.70 8.59 13.77
C ASN A 18 -14.23 7.22 13.32
N ASN A 19 -13.70 6.15 13.92
CA ASN A 19 -14.00 4.74 13.59
C ASN A 19 -13.63 4.30 12.16
N LEU A 20 -12.91 5.12 11.39
CA LEU A 20 -12.43 4.78 10.06
C LEU A 20 -10.91 4.58 10.06
N CYS A 21 -10.41 3.66 9.23
CA CYS A 21 -8.98 3.46 9.05
C CYS A 21 -8.34 4.74 8.53
N SER A 22 -7.29 5.23 9.19
CA SER A 22 -6.65 6.49 8.85
C SER A 22 -5.22 6.49 9.38
N GLY A 23 -4.28 7.18 8.72
CA GLY A 23 -2.87 7.18 9.11
C GLY A 23 -2.12 5.95 8.60
N LEU A 24 -1.15 5.42 9.35
CA LEU A 24 -0.38 4.25 8.93
C LEU A 24 -1.13 2.95 9.26
N GLY A 25 -1.11 2.01 8.33
CA GLY A 25 -1.66 0.69 8.57
C GLY A 25 -1.25 -0.37 7.56
N VAL A 26 -1.50 -1.60 7.97
CA VAL A 26 -1.32 -2.82 7.18
C VAL A 26 -2.69 -3.44 6.96
N MET A 27 -3.00 -3.73 5.70
CA MET A 27 -4.23 -4.43 5.29
C MET A 27 -3.85 -5.71 4.57
N SER A 28 -4.37 -6.84 5.05
CA SER A 28 -4.22 -8.15 4.41
C SER A 28 -5.59 -8.61 3.94
N PHE A 29 -5.71 -8.85 2.65
CA PHE A 29 -6.95 -9.27 2.02
C PHE A 29 -7.06 -10.79 2.01
N SER A 30 -8.29 -11.29 1.87
CA SER A 30 -8.56 -12.73 1.85
C SER A 30 -8.10 -13.44 0.58
N ASP A 31 -7.93 -12.71 -0.51
CA ASP A 31 -7.34 -13.21 -1.75
C ASP A 31 -5.80 -13.31 -1.69
N GLY A 32 -5.19 -12.90 -0.57
CA GLY A 32 -3.74 -12.87 -0.38
C GLY A 32 -3.07 -11.56 -0.82
N ALA A 33 -3.83 -10.60 -1.37
CA ALA A 33 -3.31 -9.26 -1.60
C ALA A 33 -2.97 -8.58 -0.26
N LYS A 34 -2.06 -7.60 -0.31
CA LYS A 34 -1.61 -6.87 0.87
C LYS A 34 -1.37 -5.40 0.55
N TYR A 35 -1.73 -4.52 1.47
CA TYR A 35 -1.36 -3.11 1.44
C TYR A 35 -0.62 -2.73 2.72
N GLU A 36 0.44 -1.95 2.57
CA GLU A 36 1.16 -1.32 3.66
C GLU A 36 1.36 0.15 3.31
N GLY A 37 0.81 1.06 4.09
CA GLY A 37 0.90 2.48 3.72
C GLY A 37 0.04 3.41 4.52
N GLU A 38 -0.18 4.59 3.94
CA GLU A 38 -1.09 5.61 4.45
C GLU A 38 -2.55 5.27 4.06
N LEU A 39 -3.47 5.57 4.97
CA LEU A 39 -4.90 5.45 4.78
C LEU A 39 -5.59 6.76 5.17
N MET A 40 -6.71 7.05 4.53
CA MET A 40 -7.57 8.18 4.87
C MET A 40 -9.03 7.77 4.67
N GLN A 41 -9.84 7.92 5.72
CA GLN A 41 -11.27 7.61 5.69
C GLN A 41 -11.60 6.20 5.16
N GLY A 42 -10.78 5.20 5.54
CA GLY A 42 -10.96 3.81 5.11
C GLY A 42 -10.28 3.45 3.79
N TRP A 43 -9.78 4.42 3.03
CA TRP A 43 -9.21 4.20 1.70
C TRP A 43 -7.69 4.30 1.70
N PHE A 44 -7.04 3.57 0.80
CA PHE A 44 -5.62 3.80 0.49
C PHE A 44 -5.43 5.23 0.00
N HIS A 45 -4.44 5.90 0.56
CA HIS A 45 -4.18 7.30 0.29
C HIS A 45 -2.70 7.60 0.49
N GLY A 46 -2.20 8.68 -0.11
CA GLY A 46 -0.83 9.12 0.09
C GLY A 46 0.16 8.09 -0.47
N HIS A 47 1.12 7.64 0.33
CA HIS A 47 2.16 6.72 -0.12
C HIS A 47 1.96 5.32 0.47
N GLY A 48 2.24 4.30 -0.34
CA GLY A 48 2.16 2.92 0.13
C GLY A 48 2.72 1.90 -0.86
N VAL A 49 2.72 0.66 -0.41
CA VAL A 49 3.07 -0.50 -1.22
C VAL A 49 1.90 -1.46 -1.23
N PHE A 50 1.49 -1.87 -2.44
CA PHE A 50 0.41 -2.81 -2.65
C PHE A 50 0.94 -4.03 -3.39
N TRP A 51 0.73 -5.21 -2.81
CA TRP A 51 0.95 -6.50 -3.43
C TRP A 51 -0.39 -7.08 -3.84
N ARG A 52 -0.52 -7.45 -5.11
CA ARG A 52 -1.64 -8.22 -5.63
C ARG A 52 -1.45 -9.70 -5.32
N ALA A 53 -2.54 -10.44 -5.30
CA ALA A 53 -2.54 -11.89 -5.16
C ALA A 53 -1.73 -12.61 -6.26
N ASP A 54 -1.59 -11.99 -7.44
CA ASP A 54 -0.79 -12.52 -8.55
C ASP A 54 0.74 -12.32 -8.38
N GLY A 55 1.19 -11.70 -7.27
CA GLY A 55 2.58 -11.40 -6.99
C GLY A 55 3.07 -10.05 -7.54
N THR A 56 2.24 -9.35 -8.33
CA THR A 56 2.54 -7.99 -8.81
C THR A 56 2.55 -7.01 -7.65
N LYS A 57 3.59 -6.20 -7.56
CA LYS A 57 3.77 -5.15 -6.56
C LYS A 57 3.68 -3.78 -7.22
N TYR A 58 2.95 -2.85 -6.59
CA TYR A 58 2.98 -1.44 -6.90
C TYR A 58 3.53 -0.64 -5.72
N GLU A 59 4.47 0.25 -6.00
CA GLU A 59 5.08 1.15 -5.02
C GLU A 59 4.90 2.59 -5.49
N GLY A 60 4.18 3.40 -4.73
CA GLY A 60 3.95 4.79 -5.12
C GLY A 60 2.78 5.44 -4.39
N GLU A 61 2.13 6.34 -5.11
CA GLU A 61 1.03 7.15 -4.60
C GLU A 61 -0.35 6.48 -4.79
N PHE A 62 -1.27 6.82 -3.90
CA PHE A 62 -2.65 6.35 -3.87
C PHE A 62 -3.62 7.48 -3.58
N ARG A 63 -4.82 7.40 -4.14
CA ARG A 63 -5.92 8.33 -3.83
C ARG A 63 -7.26 7.60 -3.91
N GLY A 64 -7.99 7.58 -2.81
CA GLY A 64 -9.35 7.01 -2.77
C GLY A 64 -9.37 5.52 -3.11
N GLY A 65 -8.37 4.76 -2.62
CA GLY A 65 -8.27 3.32 -2.86
C GLY A 65 -7.67 2.95 -4.21
N ARG A 66 -7.29 3.92 -5.04
CA ARG A 66 -6.75 3.69 -6.38
C ARG A 66 -5.29 4.10 -6.48
N ILE A 67 -4.57 3.42 -7.35
CA ILE A 67 -3.24 3.83 -7.80
C ILE A 67 -3.36 5.20 -8.51
N TRP A 68 -2.60 6.17 -8.03
CA TRP A 68 -2.63 7.55 -8.50
C TRP A 68 -1.24 8.16 -8.38
N GLY A 69 -0.93 9.21 -9.14
CA GLY A 69 0.34 9.93 -8.96
C GLY A 69 1.52 9.11 -9.47
N LEU A 70 2.71 9.32 -8.92
CA LEU A 70 3.91 8.62 -9.34
C LEU A 70 4.06 7.26 -8.66
N GLY A 71 4.55 6.29 -9.42
CA GLY A 71 4.88 4.98 -8.88
C GLY A 71 5.52 4.06 -9.89
N MET A 72 5.76 2.83 -9.44
CA MET A 72 6.41 1.78 -10.22
C MET A 72 5.72 0.45 -9.96
N VAL A 73 5.56 -0.32 -11.03
CA VAL A 73 5.11 -1.72 -10.96
C VAL A 73 6.32 -2.65 -11.03
N THR A 74 6.33 -3.65 -10.16
CA THR A 74 7.22 -4.82 -10.21
C THR A 74 6.36 -6.04 -10.41
N PHE A 75 6.59 -6.80 -11.48
CA PHE A 75 5.86 -8.02 -11.77
C PHE A 75 6.32 -9.17 -10.87
N ALA A 76 5.56 -10.27 -10.85
CA ALA A 76 5.85 -11.43 -10.02
C ALA A 76 7.21 -12.07 -10.30
N ASP A 77 7.74 -11.88 -11.52
CA ASP A 77 9.09 -12.33 -11.93
C ASP A 77 10.22 -11.39 -11.43
N GLY A 78 9.88 -10.34 -10.68
CA GLY A 78 10.81 -9.32 -10.19
C GLY A 78 11.20 -8.27 -11.21
N THR A 79 10.72 -8.35 -12.45
CA THR A 79 11.01 -7.36 -13.49
C THR A 79 10.11 -6.13 -13.35
N HIS A 80 10.54 -5.02 -13.92
CA HIS A 80 9.71 -3.81 -14.06
C HIS A 80 9.07 -3.72 -15.45
N GLY A 81 9.18 -4.77 -16.27
CA GLY A 81 8.84 -4.75 -17.70
C GLY A 81 9.83 -3.95 -18.57
N PHE A 82 9.65 -4.05 -19.89
CA PHE A 82 10.44 -3.30 -20.87
C PHE A 82 9.51 -2.60 -21.89
N PRO A 83 9.47 -1.25 -21.93
CA PRO A 83 10.15 -0.32 -21.03
C PRO A 83 9.58 -0.39 -19.60
N ARG A 84 10.37 0.07 -18.61
CA ARG A 84 10.00 0.05 -17.19
C ARG A 84 8.63 0.68 -16.95
N HIS A 85 7.79 -0.03 -16.21
CA HIS A 85 6.42 0.35 -15.90
C HIS A 85 6.39 1.30 -14.70
N GLU A 86 7.09 2.43 -14.86
CA GLU A 86 7.20 3.52 -13.90
C GLU A 86 6.72 4.84 -14.51
N GLY A 87 6.08 5.68 -13.69
CA GLY A 87 5.62 6.98 -14.13
C GLY A 87 4.38 7.48 -13.41
N TYR A 88 3.62 8.35 -14.06
CA TYR A 88 2.39 8.93 -13.55
C TYR A 88 1.18 8.06 -13.89
N PHE A 89 0.46 7.63 -12.88
CA PHE A 89 -0.75 6.86 -12.94
C PHE A 89 -1.97 7.68 -12.58
N GLN A 90 -3.09 7.39 -13.22
CA GLN A 90 -4.40 7.91 -12.88
C GLN A 90 -5.43 6.81 -13.08
N ASP A 91 -6.29 6.57 -12.08
CA ASP A 91 -7.27 5.48 -12.10
C ASP A 91 -6.66 4.14 -12.51
N CYS A 92 -5.52 3.81 -11.89
CA CYS A 92 -4.75 2.58 -12.15
C CYS A 92 -4.19 2.45 -13.59
N ARG A 93 -4.17 3.52 -14.39
CA ARG A 93 -3.60 3.53 -15.74
C ARG A 93 -2.33 4.39 -15.79
N LEU A 94 -1.25 3.85 -16.34
CA LEU A 94 -0.03 4.60 -16.61
C LEU A 94 -0.28 5.60 -17.75
N LEU A 95 -0.26 6.89 -17.45
CA LEU A 95 -0.46 7.96 -18.42
C LEU A 95 0.85 8.47 -19.02
N LYS A 96 1.91 8.54 -18.20
CA LYS A 96 3.20 9.07 -18.63
C LYS A 96 4.34 8.34 -17.95
N ARG A 97 5.24 7.76 -18.75
CA ARG A 97 6.48 7.16 -18.25
C ARG A 97 7.46 8.23 -17.80
N LYS A 98 7.97 8.09 -16.58
CA LYS A 98 9.04 8.93 -16.04
C LYS A 98 9.69 8.27 -14.81
N PRO A 99 10.96 8.54 -14.54
CA PRO A 99 11.61 8.12 -13.31
C PRO A 99 10.85 8.63 -12.07
N CYS A 100 10.74 7.78 -11.05
CA CYS A 100 9.99 8.08 -9.82
C CYS A 100 10.68 7.58 -8.54
N LEU A 101 12.02 7.48 -8.56
CA LEU A 101 12.82 6.89 -7.48
C LEU A 101 12.48 7.45 -6.09
N GLU A 102 12.38 8.77 -5.95
CA GLU A 102 12.08 9.41 -4.67
C GLU A 102 10.72 8.99 -4.11
N VAL A 103 9.72 8.84 -4.98
CA VAL A 103 8.36 8.44 -4.58
C VAL A 103 8.32 6.96 -4.21
N VAL A 104 9.03 6.11 -4.94
CA VAL A 104 9.18 4.68 -4.61
C VAL A 104 9.88 4.51 -3.26
N GLN A 105 10.98 5.23 -3.02
CA GLN A 105 11.69 5.20 -1.73
C GLN A 105 10.80 5.68 -0.58
N ARG A 106 10.01 6.73 -0.80
CA ARG A 106 9.05 7.21 0.20
C ARG A 106 7.96 6.19 0.50
N ALA A 107 7.37 5.59 -0.53
CA ALA A 107 6.39 4.51 -0.38
C ALA A 107 6.94 3.33 0.41
N GLN A 108 8.15 2.87 0.10
CA GLN A 108 8.84 1.80 0.83
C GLN A 108 9.08 2.16 2.30
N LYS A 109 9.52 3.40 2.58
CA LYS A 109 9.74 3.88 3.94
C LYS A 109 8.43 3.92 4.75
N VAL A 110 7.35 4.40 4.15
CA VAL A 110 6.02 4.45 4.78
C VAL A 110 5.48 3.04 5.05
N ALA A 111 5.60 2.12 4.09
CA ALA A 111 5.22 0.73 4.27
C ALA A 111 6.04 0.05 5.40
N LEU A 112 7.34 0.30 5.45
CA LEU A 112 8.19 -0.18 6.55
C LEU A 112 7.71 0.34 7.91
N MET A 113 7.39 1.63 8.03
CA MET A 113 6.88 2.22 9.27
C MET A 113 5.55 1.57 9.69
N ALA A 114 4.62 1.35 8.76
CA ALA A 114 3.35 0.69 9.03
C ALA A 114 3.56 -0.75 9.57
N ARG A 115 4.47 -1.50 8.93
CA ARG A 115 4.80 -2.89 9.32
C ARG A 115 5.53 -2.97 10.67
N VAL A 116 6.50 -2.09 10.92
CA VAL A 116 7.23 -2.06 12.21
C VAL A 116 6.26 -1.77 13.35
N GLN A 117 5.30 -0.88 13.14
CA GLN A 117 4.29 -0.57 14.16
C GLN A 117 3.35 -1.77 14.42
N GLU A 118 2.91 -2.47 13.36
CA GLU A 118 2.13 -3.72 13.51
C GLU A 118 2.89 -4.76 14.34
N GLN A 119 4.18 -4.96 14.05
CA GLN A 119 5.03 -5.93 14.75
C GLN A 119 5.27 -5.55 16.21
N TYR A 120 5.54 -4.28 16.50
CA TYR A 120 5.72 -3.78 17.86
C TYR A 120 4.45 -3.96 18.70
N ASP A 121 3.28 -3.68 18.14
CA ASP A 121 2.01 -3.88 18.83
C ASP A 121 1.69 -5.37 19.03
N ALA A 122 2.16 -6.25 18.13
CA ALA A 122 2.02 -7.69 18.28
C ALA A 122 2.95 -8.28 19.35
N SER A 123 4.14 -7.71 19.54
CA SER A 123 5.11 -8.18 20.55
C SER A 123 4.83 -7.65 21.96
N ASN A 124 4.20 -6.49 22.08
CA ASN A 124 3.92 -5.84 23.38
C ASN A 124 2.43 -5.92 23.77
N GLY A 125 1.64 -6.71 23.05
CA GLY A 125 0.21 -6.90 23.30
C GLY A 125 -0.06 -8.20 24.06
N GLU A 126 0.23 -8.22 25.36
CA GLU A 126 -0.49 -8.94 26.43
C GLU A 126 -0.70 -8.00 27.62
#